data_AF-A0A1I2YKS2-F1
#
_entry.id   AF-A0A1I2YKS2-F1
#
_cell.length_a   1.000
_cell.length_b   1.000
_cell.length_c   1.000
_cell.angle_alpha   90.00
_cell.angle_beta   90.00
_cell.angle_gamma   90.00
#
_symmetry.space_group_name_H-M   'P 1'
#
loop_
_entity.id
_entity.type
_entity.pdbx_description
1 polymer ?
#
loop_
_entity_poly.entity_id
_entity_poly.type
_entity_poly.pdbx_seq_one_letter_code
_entity_poly.pdbx_strand_id
1 'polypeptide(L)' 'MINRKKDLLPIGYFHVVLTIPVELNPLVLQNQKQLYGLLFKAGSATLMELALDSKYLGAEPGLISILHTWVKT' A
#
# COMPACT_ATOMS: atom_id res chain seq x y z
N MET A 1 -8.58 -21.20 6.23
CA MET A 1 -8.86 -19.74 6.18
C MET A 1 -10.24 -19.49 6.76
N ILE A 2 -10.27 -19.06 8.02
CA ILE A 2 -11.50 -18.83 8.80
C ILE A 2 -12.31 -17.70 8.15
N ASN A 3 -13.63 -17.89 8.13
CA ASN A 3 -14.64 -17.08 7.45
C ASN A 3 -14.80 -15.67 8.09
N ARG A 4 -13.83 -14.77 7.85
CA ARG A 4 -13.79 -13.38 8.37
C ARG A 4 -14.70 -12.41 7.60
N LYS A 5 -15.45 -12.87 6.59
CA LYS A 5 -16.33 -12.02 5.77
C LYS A 5 -17.42 -11.30 6.59
N LYS A 6 -17.83 -11.86 7.72
CA LYS A 6 -18.83 -11.27 8.63
C LYS A 6 -18.30 -10.07 9.43
N ASP A 7 -16.99 -9.95 9.56
CA ASP A 7 -16.34 -8.84 10.28
C ASP A 7 -16.03 -7.66 9.34
N LEU A 8 -16.31 -7.82 8.03
CA LEU A 8 -16.07 -6.78 7.04
C LEU A 8 -17.31 -5.91 6.90
N LEU A 9 -17.11 -4.59 6.88
CA LEU A 9 -18.17 -3.66 6.53
C LEU A 9 -18.64 -3.92 5.08
N PRO A 10 -19.92 -3.70 4.75
CA PRO A 10 -20.44 -3.90 3.39
C PRO A 10 -20.01 -2.75 2.45
N ILE A 11 -18.71 -2.52 2.35
CA ILE A 11 -18.07 -1.47 1.55
C ILE A 11 -17.07 -2.09 0.57
N GLY A 12 -16.69 -1.32 -0.46
CA GLY A 12 -15.64 -1.74 -1.39
C GLY A 12 -14.29 -1.85 -0.67
N TYR A 13 -13.63 -3.01 -0.81
CA TYR A 13 -12.27 -3.23 -0.32
C TYR A 13 -11.33 -3.43 -1.51
N PHE A 14 -10.22 -2.71 -1.49
CA PHE A 14 -9.18 -2.79 -2.52
C PHE A 14 -7.87 -3.23 -1.89
N HIS A 15 -7.18 -4.17 -2.54
CA HIS A 15 -5.84 -4.58 -2.17
C HIS A 15 -4.90 -4.13 -3.28
N VAL A 16 -4.08 -3.13 -2.99
CA VAL A 16 -3.10 -2.57 -3.93
C VAL A 16 -1.70 -2.99 -3.50
N VAL A 17 -0.90 -3.44 -4.47
CA VAL A 17 0.50 -3.80 -4.26
C VAL A 17 1.39 -2.81 -4.99
N LEU A 18 2.29 -2.16 -4.24
CA LEU A 18 3.33 -1.29 -4.78
C LEU A 18 4.67 -2.01 -4.62
N THR A 19 5.44 -2.10 -5.70
CA THR A 19 6.71 -2.81 -5.72
C THR A 19 7.83 -1.87 -6.08
N ILE A 20 8.90 -1.88 -5.28
CA ILE A 20 10.13 -1.16 -5.61
C ILE A 20 10.83 -1.89 -6.76
N PRO A 21 11.29 -1.18 -7.82
CA PRO A 21 12.10 -1.76 -8.88
C PRO A 21 13.33 -2.49 -8.34
N VAL A 22 13.65 -3.65 -8.91
CA VAL A 22 14.72 -4.55 -8.41
C VAL A 22 16.09 -3.88 -8.39
N GLU A 23 16.33 -2.94 -9.30
CA GLU A 23 17.57 -2.17 -9.45
C GLU A 23 17.87 -1.31 -8.22
N LEU A 24 16.82 -0.94 -7.47
CA LEU A 24 16.95 -0.13 -6.26
C LEU A 24 17.16 -0.97 -4.99
N ASN A 25 17.09 -2.30 -5.07
CA ASN A 25 17.25 -3.17 -3.90
C ASN A 25 18.54 -2.91 -3.11
N PRO A 26 19.74 -2.77 -3.73
CA PRO A 26 20.96 -2.49 -2.97
C PRO A 26 20.86 -1.20 -2.15
N LEU A 27 20.27 -0.15 -2.74
CA LEU A 27 20.07 1.14 -2.08
C LEU A 27 19.09 1.02 -0.91
N VAL A 28 17.98 0.30 -1.10
CA VAL A 28 16.96 0.04 -0.07
C VAL A 28 17.53 -0.75 1.08
N LEU A 29 18.28 -1.82 0.81
CA LEU A 29 18.87 -2.68 1.84
C LEU A 29 19.86 -1.92 2.74
N GLN A 30 20.57 -0.94 2.19
CA GLN A 30 21.49 -0.07 2.92
C GLN A 30 20.77 1.04 3.72
N ASN A 31 19.57 1.46 3.31
CA ASN A 31 18.85 2.62 3.88
C ASN A 31 17.40 2.28 4.28
N GLN A 32 17.19 1.10 4.84
CA GLN A 32 15.87 0.49 5.03
C GLN A 32 14.88 1.41 5.78
N LYS A 33 15.29 2.01 6.89
CA LYS A 33 14.41 2.86 7.71
C LYS A 33 13.89 4.06 6.91
N GLN A 34 14.78 4.73 6.18
CA GLN A 34 14.45 5.91 5.41
C GLN A 34 13.61 5.55 4.18
N LEU A 35 14.04 4.53 3.43
CA LEU A 35 13.42 4.21 2.14
C LEU A 35 12.10 3.44 2.28
N TYR A 36 11.94 2.58 3.29
CA TYR A 36 10.62 2.01 3.57
C TYR A 36 9.65 3.06 4.12
N GLY A 37 10.13 3.98 4.96
CA GLY A 37 9.32 5.13 5.38
C GLY A 37 8.87 5.99 4.20
N LEU A 38 9.76 6.23 3.24
CA LEU A 38 9.44 6.94 2.01
C LEU A 38 8.45 6.17 1.13
N LEU A 39 8.61 4.85 0.99
CA LEU A 39 7.68 4.00 0.24
C LEU A 39 6.26 4.09 0.82
N PHE A 40 6.11 3.96 2.14
CA PHE A 40 4.79 4.08 2.77
C PHE A 40 4.17 5.46 2.55
N LYS A 41 4.97 6.53 2.72
CA LYS A 41 4.49 7.90 2.51
C LYS A 41 4.09 8.15 1.06
N ALA A 42 4.89 7.71 0.10
CA ALA A 42 4.60 7.87 -1.31
C ALA A 42 3.36 7.07 -1.71
N GLY A 43 3.29 5.79 -1.30
CA GLY A 43 2.17 4.92 -1.61
C GLY A 43 0.85 5.41 -1.03
N SER A 44 0.82 5.84 0.24
CA SER A 44 -0.39 6.38 0.85
C SER A 44 -0.82 7.70 0.23
N ALA A 45 0.12 8.59 -0.09
CA ALA A 45 -0.18 9.86 -0.77
C ALA A 45 -0.79 9.63 -2.16
N THR A 46 -0.22 8.74 -2.96
CA THR A 46 -0.77 8.40 -4.29
C THR A 46 -2.17 7.82 -4.20
N LEU A 47 -2.43 6.91 -3.24
CA LEU A 47 -3.76 6.34 -3.06
C LEU A 47 -4.77 7.38 -2.57
N MET A 48 -4.35 8.28 -1.67
CA MET A 48 -5.20 9.36 -1.17
C MET A 48 -5.57 10.34 -2.29
N GLU A 49 -4.58 10.76 -3.09
CA GLU A 49 -4.81 11.66 -4.24
C GLU A 49 -5.83 11.07 -5.21
N LEU A 50 -5.65 9.80 -5.59
CA LEU A 50 -6.56 9.10 -6.49
C LEU A 50 -7.97 8.94 -5.88
N ALA A 51 -8.06 8.64 -4.59
CA ALA A 51 -9.33 8.41 -3.92
C ALA A 51 -10.15 9.70 -3.73
N LEU A 52 -9.49 10.83 -3.51
CA LEU A 52 -10.15 12.12 -3.33
C LEU A 52 -10.69 12.71 -4.64
N ASP A 53 -10.13 12.31 -5.79
CA ASP A 53 -10.63 12.74 -7.10
C ASP A 53 -12.03 12.15 -7.36
N SER A 54 -12.99 13.05 -7.63
CA SER A 54 -14.41 12.74 -7.89
C SER A 54 -14.66 11.95 -9.16
N LYS A 55 -13.67 11.90 -10.07
CA LYS A 55 -13.69 11.00 -11.23
C LYS A 55 -13.55 9.53 -10.81
N TYR A 56 -12.90 9.26 -9.68
CA TYR A 56 -12.68 7.92 -9.15
C TYR A 56 -13.57 7.68 -7.92
N LEU A 57 -12.99 7.61 -6.71
CA LEU A 57 -13.77 7.31 -5.50
C LEU A 57 -14.50 8.55 -4.96
N GLY A 58 -13.92 9.75 -5.09
CA GLY A 58 -14.47 11.00 -4.57
C GLY A 58 -14.66 11.04 -3.05
N ALA A 59 -13.90 10.25 -2.29
CA ALA A 59 -14.03 10.14 -0.84
C ALA A 59 -12.70 9.79 -0.17
N GLU A 60 -12.58 10.12 1.12
CA GLU A 60 -11.40 9.78 1.92
C GLU A 60 -11.45 8.29 2.35
N PRO A 61 -10.49 7.45 1.94
CA PRO A 61 -10.45 6.05 2.32
C PRO A 61 -9.67 5.84 3.63
N GLY A 62 -10.04 4.81 4.38
CA GLY A 62 -9.16 4.23 5.40
C GLY A 62 -8.08 3.37 4.74
N LEU A 63 -6.82 3.54 5.13
CA LEU A 63 -5.69 2.79 4.58
C LEU A 63 -4.99 1.96 5.67
N ILE A 64 -4.75 0.68 5.36
CA ILE A 64 -3.86 -0.20 6.13
C ILE A 64 -2.78 -0.68 5.17
N SER A 65 -1.52 -0.47 5.52
CA SER A 65 -0.37 -0.85 4.68
C SER A 65 0.51 -1.86 5.40
N ILE A 66 0.97 -2.88 4.67
CA ILE A 66 1.85 -3.94 5.18
C ILE A 66 3.07 -4.00 4.27
N LEU A 67 4.26 -4.02 4.87
CA LEU A 67 5.51 -4.19 4.13
C LEU A 67 5.85 -5.68 4.00
N HIS A 68 6.04 -6.13 2.77
CA HIS A 68 6.63 -7.43 2.48
C HIS A 68 8.07 -7.21 2.00
N THR A 69 9.05 -7.67 2.80
CA THR A 69 10.49 -7.56 2.48
C THR A 69 11.08 -8.82 1.83
N TRP A 70 10.30 -9.89 1.75
CA TRP A 70 10.72 -11.16 1.19
C TRP A 70 10.06 -11.38 -0.15
N VAL A 71 10.87 -11.46 -1.20
CA VAL A 71 10.43 -11.95 -2.50
C VAL A 71 10.61 -13.46 -2.49
N LYS A 72 9.54 -14.22 -2.70
CA LYS A 72 9.68 -15.64 -3.02
C LYS A 72 10.12 -15.72 -4.48
N THR A 73 11.38 -16.06 -4.73
CA THR A 73 11.84 -16.57 -6.04
C THR A 73 11.23 -17.92 -6.31
#